data_AF-A0A7Y8I4T5-F1
#
_entry.id   AF-A0A7Y8I4T5-F1
#
_cell.length_a   1.000
_cell.length_b   1.000
_cell.length_c   1.000
_cell.angle_alpha   90.00
_cell.angle_beta   90.00
_cell.angle_gamma   90.00
#
_symmetry.space_group_name_H-M   'P 1'
#
loop_
_entity.id
_entity.type
_entity.pdbx_description
1 polymer ?
#
loop_
_entity_poly.entity_id
_entity_poly.type
_entity_poly.pdbx_seq_one_letter_code
_entity_poly.pdbx_strand_id
1 'polypeptide(L)' 'MMIEDKNSKNSSSNPFKDYAPYLGLGVQLAASIVILLFIGIWLDGKFDSSPYLTLVFSFLGIFTGMYHFIKSVTRLDK' A
#
# COMPACT_ATOMS: atom_id res chain seq x y z
N MET A 1 -14.86 46.08 -19.33
CA MET A 1 -15.17 44.68 -19.71
C MET A 1 -13.86 43.94 -19.78
N MET A 2 -13.66 42.99 -18.85
CA MET A 2 -12.67 41.89 -18.84
C MET A 2 -11.19 42.35 -18.93
N ILE A 3 -10.29 41.93 -18.05
CA ILE A 3 -9.87 40.54 -17.88
C ILE A 3 -9.54 40.25 -16.41
N GLU A 4 -10.31 39.34 -15.85
CA GLU A 4 -9.93 38.51 -14.71
C GLU A 4 -9.32 37.22 -15.27
N ASP A 5 -8.12 36.87 -14.81
CA ASP A 5 -7.83 35.60 -14.11
C ASP A 5 -6.31 35.44 -14.10
N LYS A 6 -5.68 35.89 -13.00
CA LYS A 6 -4.34 35.43 -12.66
C LYS A 6 -4.47 33.99 -12.16
N ASN A 7 -4.60 33.04 -13.09
CA ASN A 7 -4.33 31.65 -12.79
C ASN A 7 -2.81 31.52 -12.64
N SER A 8 -2.34 31.87 -11.45
CA SER A 8 -1.02 31.51 -10.96
C SER A 8 -0.97 29.98 -10.85
N LYS A 9 -0.75 29.31 -11.98
CA LYS A 9 -0.07 28.03 -12.02
C LYS A 9 1.36 28.30 -11.58
N ASN A 10 1.53 28.49 -10.27
CA ASN A 10 2.81 28.35 -9.63
C ASN A 10 3.16 26.86 -9.74
N SER A 11 3.77 26.53 -10.88
CA SER A 11 4.51 25.30 -11.10
C SER A 11 5.75 25.33 -10.19
N SER A 12 5.53 25.33 -8.88
CA SER A 12 6.52 24.81 -7.96
C SER A 12 6.59 23.32 -8.28
N SER A 13 7.55 22.93 -9.11
CA SER A 13 8.00 21.55 -9.26
C SER A 13 8.54 21.12 -7.91
N ASN A 14 7.63 20.86 -6.97
CA ASN A 14 7.94 20.30 -5.68
C ASN A 14 8.10 18.81 -5.94
N PRO A 15 9.33 18.26 -5.97
CA PRO A 15 9.55 16.83 -6.14
C PRO A 15 8.65 15.99 -5.21
N PHE A 16 8.32 16.53 -4.04
CA PHE A 16 7.37 15.95 -3.10
C PHE A 16 5.97 15.64 -3.68
N LYS A 17 5.42 16.43 -4.60
CA LYS A 17 4.10 16.14 -5.21
C LYS A 17 4.16 14.96 -6.19
N ASP A 18 5.32 14.74 -6.81
CA ASP A 18 5.53 13.63 -7.74
C ASP A 18 5.73 12.31 -6.96
N TYR A 19 6.32 12.36 -5.76
CA TYR A 19 6.52 11.17 -4.91
C TYR A 19 5.36 10.86 -3.95
N ALA A 20 4.52 11.83 -3.63
CA ALA A 20 3.34 11.66 -2.77
C ALA A 20 2.44 10.46 -3.15
N PRO A 21 2.09 10.22 -4.43
CA PRO A 21 1.27 9.07 -4.80
C PRO A 21 1.96 7.72 -4.52
N TYR A 22 3.29 7.63 -4.67
CA TYR A 22 4.04 6.41 -4.34
C TYR A 22 4.07 6.10 -2.85
N LEU A 23 4.13 7.13 -2.00
CA LEU A 23 4.01 6.97 -0.54
C LEU A 23 2.63 6.44 -0.15
N GLY A 24 1.55 6.93 -0.78
CA GLY A 24 0.19 6.43 -0.57
C GLY A 24 0.05 4.94 -0.91
N LEU A 25 0.67 4.51 -2.01
CA LEU A 25 0.74 3.09 -2.37
C LEU A 25 1.53 2.26 -1.36
N GLY A 26 2.68 2.77 -0.88
CA GLY A 26 3.49 2.11 0.13
C GLY A 26 2.73 1.89 1.44
N VAL A 27 1.94 2.89 1.87
CA VAL A 27 1.07 2.78 3.06
C VAL A 27 -0.03 1.74 2.85
N GLN A 28 -0.67 1.71 1.68
CA GLN A 28 -1.70 0.70 1.36
C GLN A 28 -1.12 -0.73 1.35
N LEU A 29 0.10 -0.90 0.84
CA LEU A 29 0.83 -2.16 0.89
C LEU A 29 1.10 -2.57 2.33
N ALA A 30 1.72 -1.69 3.11
CA ALA A 30 2.08 -1.95 4.51
C ALA A 30 0.82 -2.31 5.33
N ALA A 31 -0.28 -1.57 5.15
CA ALA A 31 -1.55 -1.86 5.80
C ALA A 31 -2.08 -3.27 5.45
N SER A 32 -2.02 -3.68 4.18
CA SER A 32 -2.45 -5.01 3.74
C SER A 32 -1.64 -6.13 4.41
N ILE A 33 -0.31 -5.96 4.51
CA ILE A 33 0.60 -6.93 5.13
C ILE A 33 0.33 -7.02 6.64
N VAL A 34 0.21 -5.87 7.32
CA VAL A 34 -0.05 -5.82 8.77
C VAL A 34 -1.36 -6.51 9.12
N ILE A 35 -2.42 -6.29 8.34
CA ILE A 35 -3.72 -6.95 8.55
C ILE A 35 -3.58 -8.48 8.42
N LEU A 36 -2.92 -8.97 7.38
CA LEU A 36 -2.73 -10.41 7.16
C LEU A 36 -1.86 -11.06 8.24
N LEU A 37 -0.80 -10.40 8.67
CA LEU A 37 0.05 -10.87 9.76
C LEU A 37 -0.71 -10.93 11.10
N PHE A 38 -1.50 -9.90 11.40
CA PHE A 38 -2.31 -9.87 12.61
C PHE A 38 -3.33 -11.00 12.64
N ILE A 39 -3.98 -11.28 11.51
CA ILE A 39 -4.90 -12.42 11.36
C ILE A 39 -4.14 -13.74 11.57
N GLY A 40 -2.96 -13.92 10.97
CA GLY A 40 -2.15 -15.13 11.11
C GLY A 40 -1.77 -15.42 12.57
N ILE A 41 -1.28 -14.41 13.29
CA ILE A 41 -0.87 -14.54 14.71
C ILE A 41 -2.07 -14.83 15.60
N TRP A 42 -3.20 -14.14 15.39
CA TRP A 42 -4.42 -14.36 16.17
C TRP A 42 -4.97 -15.78 15.99
N LEU A 43 -4.85 -16.32 14.78
CA LEU A 43 -5.36 -17.63 14.44
C LEU A 43 -4.44 -18.75 14.97
N ASP A 44 -3.12 -18.59 14.91
CA ASP A 44 -2.16 -19.50 15.57
C ASP A 44 -2.41 -19.60 17.08
N GLY A 45 -2.67 -18.45 17.74
CA GLY A 45 -2.95 -18.39 19.18
C GLY A 45 -4.29 -19.02 19.58
N LYS A 46 -5.22 -19.23 18.64
CA LYS A 46 -6.52 -19.86 18.91
C LYS A 46 -6.53 -21.36 18.70
N PHE A 47 -5.61 -21.89 17.89
CA PHE A 47 -5.59 -23.29 17.51
C PHE A 47 -4.62 -24.15 18.34
N ASP A 48 -3.82 -23.57 19.24
CA ASP A 48 -2.75 -24.25 20.03
C ASP A 48 -1.85 -25.16 19.17
N SER A 49 -1.91 -24.94 17.87
CA SER A 49 -1.21 -25.68 16.85
C SER A 49 0.09 -24.93 16.70
N SER A 50 1.22 -25.63 16.89
CA SER A 50 2.55 -25.21 16.44
C SER A 50 2.48 -24.38 15.15
N PRO A 51 3.43 -23.47 14.85
CA PRO A 51 3.25 -22.27 14.03
C PRO A 51 3.04 -22.50 12.51
N TYR A 52 2.39 -23.60 12.13
CA TYR A 52 1.96 -24.00 10.82
C TYR A 52 0.95 -23.02 10.22
N LEU A 53 0.05 -22.44 11.02
CA LEU A 53 -0.94 -21.51 10.49
C LEU A 53 -0.31 -20.15 10.19
N THR A 54 0.55 -19.66 11.08
CA THR A 54 1.41 -18.49 10.81
C THR A 54 2.31 -18.73 9.61
N LEU A 55 2.80 -19.96 9.39
CA LEU A 55 3.63 -20.29 8.23
C LEU A 55 2.84 -20.18 6.91
N VAL A 56 1.62 -20.74 6.86
CA VAL A 56 0.73 -20.62 5.70
C VAL A 56 0.31 -19.17 5.46
N PHE A 57 -0.08 -18.45 6.52
CA PHE A 57 -0.43 -17.03 6.43
C PHE A 57 0.76 -16.14 6.08
N SER A 58 1.98 -16.48 6.48
CA SER A 58 3.19 -15.76 6.06
C SER A 58 3.43 -15.91 4.57
N PHE A 59 3.34 -17.15 4.04
CA PHE A 59 3.43 -17.38 2.60
C PHE A 59 2.31 -16.63 1.86
N LEU A 60 1.06 -16.78 2.28
CA LEU A 60 -0.07 -16.06 1.68
C LEU A 60 0.08 -14.54 1.80
N GLY A 61 0.60 -14.03 2.93
CA GLY A 61 0.85 -12.61 3.17
C GLY A 61 1.90 -12.04 2.23
N ILE A 62 3.00 -12.77 2.02
CA ILE A 62 4.05 -12.42 1.06
C ILE A 62 3.49 -12.45 -0.37
N PHE A 63 2.79 -13.51 -0.76
CA PHE A 63 2.19 -13.63 -2.10
C PHE A 63 1.13 -12.54 -2.36
N THR A 64 0.24 -12.29 -1.40
CA THR A 64 -0.83 -11.29 -1.51
C THR A 64 -0.25 -9.88 -1.50
N GLY A 65 0.70 -9.60 -0.62
CA GLY A 65 1.39 -8.32 -0.56
C GLY A 65 2.14 -8.03 -1.86
N MET A 66 2.92 -8.98 -2.36
CA MET A 66 3.66 -8.84 -3.62
C MET A 66 2.74 -8.67 -4.83
N TYR A 67 1.66 -9.46 -4.93
CA TYR A 67 0.68 -9.32 -6.00
C TYR A 67 -0.01 -7.95 -5.95
N HIS A 68 -0.41 -7.50 -4.75
CA HIS A 68 -1.08 -6.21 -4.59
C HIS A 68 -0.12 -5.03 -4.84
N PHE A 69 1.16 -5.16 -4.47
CA PHE A 69 2.21 -4.18 -4.76
C PHE A 69 2.38 -4.00 -6.27
N ILE A 70 2.64 -5.10 -6.99
CA ILE A 70 2.85 -5.12 -8.43
C ILE A 70 1.60 -4.57 -9.15
N LYS A 71 0.41 -5.03 -8.76
CA LYS A 71 -0.84 -4.54 -9.33
C LYS A 71 -1.06 -3.04 -9.07
N SER A 72 -0.68 -2.55 -7.89
CA SER A 72 -0.84 -1.14 -7.53
C SER A 72 0.14 -0.23 -8.29
N VAL A 73 1.40 -0.65 -8.44
CA VAL A 73 2.39 0.12 -9.20
C VAL A 73 2.08 0.12 -10.70
N THR A 74 1.65 -1.02 -11.28
CA THR A 74 1.24 -1.09 -12.70
C THR A 74 -0.02 -0.27 -13.00
N ARG A 75 -0.86 -0.01 -11.99
CA ARG A 75 -2.09 0.77 -12.15
C ARG A 75 -1.89 2.27 -11.98
N LEU A 76 -0.77 2.70 -11.38
CA LEU A 76 -0.36 4.10 -11.31
C LEU A 76 0.35 4.58 -12.57
N ASP A 77 0.91 3.65 -13.35
CA ASP A 77 1.60 3.92 -14.62
C ASP A 77 0.64 4.15 -15.81
N LYS A 78 -0.69 4.05 -15.58
CA LYS A 78 -1.73 4.18 -16.60
C LYS A 78 -2.73 5.27 -16.25
#